data_AF-A0A1F9H5G2-F1
#
_entry.id   AF-A0A1F9H5G2-F1
#
_cell.length_a   1.000
_cell.length_b   1.000
_cell.length_c   1.000
_cell.angle_alpha   90.00
_cell.angle_beta   90.00
_cell.angle_gamma   90.00
#
_symmetry.space_group_name_H-M   'P 1'
#
loop_
_entity.id
_entity.type
_entity.pdbx_description
1 polymer ?
#
loop_
_entity_poly.entity_id
_entity_poly.type
_entity_poly.pdbx_seq_one_letter_code
_entity_poly.pdbx_strand_id
1 'polypeptide(L)'
;MLEGNMKVVEAPKDAKKGHIERLLSLGMVMVFIDTRISGVLVPEPFRNNPQLPLNFDYAFGIPDFKIKEEHIEATLEFFHTTQFFCMIPMDAIYAARSEKEIVVFPESIPKELITSMPVATPKVEPEILSPSKKKPKLISLETVLEEASEPNAKLKKKRKAPAKKTTKPHLKLVK
;
A
#
# COMPACT_ATOMS: atom_id res chain seq x y z
N MET A 1 -16.76 30.24 8.65
CA MET A 1 -16.48 29.05 7.82
C MET A 1 -15.16 29.29 7.10
N LEU A 2 -14.39 28.25 6.81
CA LEU A 2 -13.26 28.30 5.87
C LEU A 2 -13.46 27.19 4.84
N GLU A 3 -14.21 27.52 3.78
CA GLU A 3 -14.23 26.70 2.57
C GLU A 3 -12.90 26.90 1.85
N GLY A 4 -11.92 26.10 2.25
CA GLY A 4 -10.63 26.02 1.57
C GLY A 4 -10.84 25.41 0.18
N ASN A 5 -11.03 26.27 -0.83
CA ASN A 5 -11.16 25.88 -2.23
C ASN A 5 -9.92 25.08 -2.66
N MET A 6 -10.04 23.75 -2.62
CA MET A 6 -8.95 22.84 -2.91
C MET A 6 -8.71 22.81 -4.41
N LYS A 7 -7.66 23.51 -4.83
CA LYS A 7 -7.29 23.65 -6.24
C LYS A 7 -6.68 22.34 -6.75
N VAL A 8 -7.15 21.87 -7.90
CA VAL A 8 -6.50 20.77 -8.63
C VAL A 8 -5.64 21.37 -9.76
N VAL A 9 -4.46 20.82 -9.97
CA VAL A 9 -3.50 21.22 -11.00
C VAL A 9 -2.97 19.96 -11.68
N GLU A 10 -3.02 19.91 -13.00
CA GLU A 10 -2.32 18.89 -13.78
C GLU A 10 -0.92 19.40 -14.17
N ALA A 11 0.08 18.52 -14.12
CA ALA A 11 1.48 18.87 -14.39
C ALA A 11 2.19 17.76 -15.19
N PRO A 12 3.15 18.12 -16.08
CA PRO A 12 3.95 17.14 -16.83
C PRO A 12 4.94 16.41 -15.91
N LYS A 13 5.43 15.25 -16.35
CA LYS A 13 6.38 14.42 -15.59
C LYS A 13 7.64 15.21 -15.21
N ASP A 14 8.18 15.99 -16.13
CA ASP A 14 9.45 16.70 -16.00
C ASP A 14 9.40 17.79 -14.90
N ALA A 15 8.20 18.30 -14.59
CA ALA A 15 8.00 19.29 -13.56
C ALA A 15 7.74 18.70 -12.15
N LYS A 16 7.61 17.38 -12.00
CA LYS A 16 7.25 16.69 -10.74
C LYS A 16 8.04 17.19 -9.54
N LYS A 17 9.37 17.19 -9.65
CA LYS A 17 10.30 17.62 -8.61
C LYS A 17 9.96 19.03 -8.10
N GLY A 18 9.91 20.01 -9.01
CA GLY A 18 9.65 21.41 -8.66
C GLY A 18 8.25 21.65 -8.09
N HIS A 19 7.23 20.90 -8.54
CA HIS A 19 5.91 20.94 -7.92
C HIS A 19 5.92 20.39 -6.49
N ILE A 20 6.57 19.25 -6.24
CA ILE A 20 6.66 18.63 -4.90
C ILE A 20 7.45 19.53 -3.94
N GLU A 21 8.61 20.06 -4.35
CA GLU A 21 9.41 21.02 -3.57
C GLU A 21 8.62 22.30 -3.24
N ARG A 22 7.84 22.83 -4.21
CA ARG A 22 6.95 23.99 -3.96
C ARG A 22 5.84 23.65 -2.97
N LEU A 23 5.23 22.46 -3.04
CA LEU A 23 4.20 22.06 -2.08
C LEU A 23 4.79 21.87 -0.67
N LEU A 24 5.97 21.25 -0.54
CA LEU A 24 6.67 21.08 0.75
C LEU A 24 7.12 22.39 1.37
N SER A 25 7.43 23.39 0.54
CA SER A 25 7.69 24.77 1.00
C SER A 25 6.46 25.45 1.63
N LEU A 26 5.27 24.83 1.56
CA LEU A 26 4.04 25.30 2.19
C LEU A 26 3.63 24.46 3.43
N GLY A 27 4.35 23.37 3.74
CA GLY A 27 4.07 22.43 4.83
C GLY A 27 3.89 20.99 4.33
N MET A 28 3.30 20.12 5.17
CA MET A 28 3.14 18.69 4.90
C MET A 28 2.45 18.38 3.56
N VAL A 29 3.05 17.46 2.80
CA VAL A 29 2.54 16.94 1.52
C VAL A 29 2.30 15.44 1.60
N MET A 30 1.09 15.01 1.26
CA MET A 30 0.75 13.61 1.04
C MET A 30 1.00 13.26 -0.43
N VAL A 31 2.04 12.47 -0.69
CA VAL A 31 2.41 11.97 -2.02
C VAL A 31 1.79 10.60 -2.23
N PHE A 32 1.13 10.39 -3.37
CA PHE A 32 0.51 9.12 -3.75
C PHE A 32 1.37 8.39 -4.77
N ILE A 33 1.71 7.13 -4.46
CA ILE A 33 2.61 6.31 -5.29
C ILE A 33 2.03 4.93 -5.63
N ASP A 34 2.41 4.40 -6.79
CA ASP A 34 2.18 2.99 -7.16
C ASP A 34 3.45 2.18 -6.86
N THR A 35 3.37 1.26 -5.90
CA THR A 35 4.52 0.45 -5.46
C THR A 35 4.77 -0.79 -6.32
N ARG A 36 4.08 -0.93 -7.46
CA ARG A 36 4.34 -1.98 -8.46
C ARG A 36 5.45 -1.58 -9.44
N ILE A 37 5.81 -0.30 -9.48
CA ILE A 37 6.84 0.24 -10.37
C ILE A 37 8.24 -0.14 -9.87
N SER A 38 9.08 -0.57 -10.80
CA SER A 38 10.46 -1.01 -10.53
C SER A 38 11.30 0.10 -9.90
N GLY A 39 12.01 -0.24 -8.82
CA GLY A 39 12.84 0.71 -8.07
C GLY A 39 12.16 1.36 -6.87
N VAL A 40 10.86 1.14 -6.65
CA VAL A 40 10.20 1.52 -5.39
C VAL A 40 10.68 0.62 -4.25
N LEU A 41 11.28 1.21 -3.22
CA LEU A 41 11.63 0.54 -1.96
C LEU A 41 10.65 0.96 -0.86
N VAL A 42 9.83 0.02 -0.40
CA VAL A 42 8.87 0.14 0.70
C VAL A 42 8.89 -1.14 1.55
N PRO A 43 8.42 -1.09 2.82
CA PRO A 43 8.26 -2.30 3.63
C PRO A 43 7.35 -3.33 2.95
N GLU A 44 7.61 -4.61 3.23
CA GLU A 44 6.90 -5.75 2.64
C GLU A 44 5.36 -5.64 2.59
N PRO A 45 4.63 -5.27 3.66
CA PRO A 45 3.16 -5.17 3.62
C PRO A 45 2.61 -4.05 2.72
N PHE A 46 3.47 -3.14 2.23
CA PHE A 46 3.07 -2.06 1.32
C PHE A 46 3.48 -2.31 -0.14
N ARG A 47 4.18 -3.41 -0.44
CA ARG A 47 4.53 -3.77 -1.82
C ARG A 47 3.28 -4.16 -2.62
N ASN A 48 3.38 -4.09 -3.96
CA ASN A 48 2.30 -4.37 -4.91
C ASN A 48 1.00 -3.55 -4.75
N ASN A 49 1.02 -2.45 -3.99
CA ASN A 49 -0.13 -1.57 -3.80
C ASN A 49 -0.17 -0.46 -4.89
N PRO A 50 -1.25 -0.34 -5.68
CA PRO A 50 -1.40 0.73 -6.67
C PRO A 50 -1.61 2.13 -6.08
N GLN A 51 -1.93 2.23 -4.78
CA GLN A 51 -2.20 3.49 -4.08
C GLN A 51 -1.63 3.45 -2.66
N LEU A 52 -0.37 3.84 -2.50
CA LEU A 52 0.24 4.10 -1.21
C LEU A 52 0.37 5.63 -0.99
N PRO A 53 -0.36 6.24 -0.04
CA PRO A 53 -0.09 7.59 0.43
C PRO A 53 1.08 7.61 1.41
N LEU A 54 2.03 8.51 1.21
CA LEU A 54 3.16 8.78 2.11
C LEU A 54 3.22 10.28 2.41
N ASN A 55 3.38 10.64 3.69
CA ASN A 55 3.49 12.03 4.12
C ASN A 55 4.96 12.46 4.20
N PHE A 56 5.25 13.64 3.65
CA PHE A 56 6.55 14.28 3.70
C PHE A 56 6.39 15.71 4.23
N ASP A 57 7.31 16.16 5.06
CA ASP A 57 7.42 17.54 5.54
C ASP A 57 8.89 17.82 5.86
N TYR A 58 9.40 19.01 5.54
CA TYR A 58 10.74 19.43 5.97
C TYR A 58 10.83 19.57 7.50
N ALA A 59 9.71 19.84 8.18
CA ALA A 59 9.62 19.93 9.63
C ALA A 59 9.85 18.58 10.35
N PHE A 60 9.78 17.44 9.65
CA PHE A 60 10.07 16.13 10.24
C PHE A 60 11.57 15.90 10.53
N GLY A 61 12.47 16.73 9.97
CA GLY A 61 13.91 16.67 10.27
C GLY A 61 14.64 15.39 9.84
N ILE A 62 14.04 14.62 8.91
CA ILE A 62 14.58 13.36 8.39
C ILE A 62 15.96 13.63 7.74
N PRO A 63 17.08 13.07 8.26
CA PRO A 63 18.43 13.51 7.90
C PRO A 63 18.86 13.10 6.49
N ASP A 64 18.21 12.08 5.95
CA ASP A 64 18.44 11.52 4.62
C ASP A 64 17.39 11.96 3.58
N PHE A 65 16.37 12.75 3.97
CA PHE A 65 15.31 13.19 3.06
C PHE A 65 15.84 14.10 1.95
N LYS A 66 15.83 13.60 0.71
CA LYS A 66 16.28 14.30 -0.48
C LYS A 66 15.35 14.04 -1.66
N ILE A 67 15.09 15.09 -2.44
CA ILE A 67 14.34 15.02 -3.69
C ILE A 67 15.33 15.22 -4.84
N LYS A 68 15.65 14.13 -5.54
CA LYS A 68 16.46 14.14 -6.75
C LYS A 68 15.55 14.22 -7.97
N GLU A 69 16.15 14.39 -9.14
CA GLU A 69 15.45 14.42 -10.42
C GLU A 69 14.84 13.05 -10.76
N GLU A 70 15.55 11.96 -10.44
CA GLU A 70 15.10 10.59 -10.69
C GLU A 70 14.20 10.02 -9.57
N HIS A 71 14.42 10.42 -8.31
CA HIS A 71 13.75 9.80 -7.15
C HIS A 71 13.73 10.66 -5.88
N ILE A 72 12.77 10.39 -5.00
CA ILE A 72 12.82 10.78 -3.58
C ILE A 72 13.48 9.66 -2.77
N GLU A 73 14.35 10.02 -1.84
CA GLU A 73 14.86 9.13 -0.79
C GLU A 73 14.54 9.72 0.59
N ALA A 74 14.06 8.90 1.53
CA ALA A 74 13.75 9.30 2.91
C ALA A 74 13.53 8.09 3.81
N THR A 75 14.03 8.14 5.05
CA THR A 75 13.66 7.20 6.11
C THR A 75 12.33 7.61 6.72
N LEU A 76 11.33 6.74 6.60
CA LEU A 76 9.96 6.98 7.08
C LEU A 76 9.60 6.00 8.20
N GLU A 77 8.76 6.45 9.14
CA GLU A 77 8.28 5.65 10.25
C GLU A 77 6.98 4.92 9.90
N PHE A 78 7.05 3.59 9.87
CA PHE A 78 5.92 2.70 9.71
C PHE A 78 5.58 2.05 11.07
N PHE A 79 4.30 1.79 11.30
CA PHE A 79 3.80 1.10 12.51
C PHE A 79 4.29 1.74 13.83
N HIS A 80 4.44 3.07 13.86
CA HIS A 80 4.90 3.90 14.99
C HIS A 80 6.26 3.54 15.61
N THR A 81 7.00 2.59 15.04
CA THR A 81 8.18 1.96 15.68
C THR A 81 9.24 1.46 14.70
N THR A 82 8.89 1.33 13.41
CA THR A 82 9.78 0.74 12.40
C THR A 82 10.18 1.82 11.39
N GLN A 83 11.36 2.42 11.60
CA GLN A 83 12.01 3.25 10.59
C GLN A 83 12.46 2.39 9.41
N PHE A 84 12.13 2.80 8.18
CA PHE A 84 12.52 2.12 6.96
C PHE A 84 12.95 3.13 5.89
N PHE A 85 14.10 2.89 5.25
CA PHE A 85 14.60 3.72 4.15
C PHE A 85 13.77 3.48 2.89
N CYS A 86 12.96 4.47 2.52
CA CYS A 86 12.18 4.47 1.28
C CYS A 86 12.95 5.16 0.15
N MET A 87 12.88 4.55 -1.03
CA MET A 87 13.31 5.14 -2.30
C MET A 87 12.15 5.06 -3.28
N ILE A 88 11.84 6.19 -3.93
CA ILE A 88 10.60 6.38 -4.69
C ILE A 88 10.97 7.06 -6.01
N PRO A 89 11.06 6.33 -7.14
CA PRO A 89 11.26 6.91 -8.46
C PRO A 89 10.19 7.97 -8.79
N MET A 90 10.55 9.02 -9.52
CA MET A 90 9.59 10.03 -9.99
C MET A 90 8.47 9.40 -10.83
N ASP A 91 8.73 8.32 -11.57
CA ASP A 91 7.72 7.55 -12.29
C ASP A 91 6.66 6.90 -11.38
N ALA A 92 7.01 6.56 -10.13
CA ALA A 92 6.07 5.95 -9.19
C ALA A 92 5.05 6.95 -8.62
N ILE A 93 5.35 8.25 -8.66
CA ILE A 93 4.52 9.32 -8.09
C ILE A 93 3.47 9.76 -9.11
N TYR A 94 2.19 9.60 -8.79
CA TYR A 94 1.08 10.00 -9.70
C TYR A 94 0.26 11.20 -9.18
N ALA A 95 0.33 11.52 -7.89
CA ALA A 95 -0.24 12.75 -7.34
C ALA A 95 0.49 13.21 -6.07
N ALA A 96 0.40 14.50 -5.76
CA ALA A 96 0.88 15.10 -4.51
C ALA A 96 -0.15 16.11 -3.98
N ARG A 97 -0.52 16.00 -2.70
CA ARG A 97 -1.57 16.80 -2.07
C ARG A 97 -1.03 17.58 -0.87
N SER A 98 -1.24 18.89 -0.89
CA SER A 98 -1.12 19.78 0.26
C SER A 98 -2.49 20.05 0.90
N GLU A 99 -2.55 20.93 1.90
CA GLU A 99 -3.80 21.44 2.48
C GLU A 99 -4.72 22.15 1.46
N LYS A 100 -4.13 22.84 0.46
CA LYS A 100 -4.84 23.79 -0.42
C LYS A 100 -4.80 23.44 -1.91
N GLU A 101 -3.83 22.64 -2.34
CA GLU A 101 -3.60 22.30 -3.74
C GLU A 101 -3.23 20.81 -3.89
N ILE A 102 -3.87 20.15 -4.86
CA ILE A 102 -3.55 18.80 -5.33
C ILE A 102 -2.90 18.95 -6.71
N VAL A 103 -1.68 18.45 -6.86
CA VAL A 103 -1.01 18.31 -8.16
C VAL A 103 -1.14 16.85 -8.62
N VAL A 104 -1.54 16.64 -9.87
CA VAL A 104 -1.73 15.32 -10.48
C VAL A 104 -0.84 15.20 -11.72
N PHE A 105 -0.25 14.01 -11.91
CA PHE A 105 0.68 13.72 -12.99
C PHE A 105 0.09 12.61 -13.88
N PRO A 106 -0.71 12.94 -14.93
CA PRO A 106 -1.55 11.98 -15.66
C PRO A 106 -0.76 10.80 -16.24
N GLU A 107 0.45 11.06 -16.76
CA GLU A 107 1.37 10.06 -17.34
C GLU A 107 1.71 8.88 -16.42
N SER A 108 1.56 9.05 -15.10
CA SER A 108 1.89 8.01 -14.11
C SER A 108 0.67 7.45 -13.38
N ILE A 109 -0.56 7.84 -13.74
CA ILE A 109 -1.76 7.29 -13.08
C ILE A 109 -1.95 5.82 -13.49
N PRO A 110 -1.99 4.86 -12.53
CA PRO A 110 -2.25 3.47 -12.86
C PRO A 110 -3.69 3.28 -13.36
N LYS A 111 -3.83 2.50 -14.44
CA LYS A 111 -5.08 2.28 -15.21
C LYS A 111 -6.26 1.77 -14.36
N GLU A 112 -5.97 1.02 -13.31
CA GLU A 112 -6.95 0.54 -12.33
C GLU A 112 -7.67 1.70 -11.61
N LEU A 113 -6.97 2.80 -11.32
CA LEU A 113 -7.55 4.00 -10.70
C LEU A 113 -8.39 4.78 -11.71
N ILE A 114 -7.95 4.91 -12.96
CA ILE A 114 -8.73 5.56 -14.04
C ILE A 114 -10.08 4.86 -14.23
N THR A 115 -10.11 3.53 -14.09
CA THR A 115 -11.32 2.71 -14.27
C THR A 115 -12.25 2.73 -13.04
N SER A 116 -11.73 3.06 -11.85
CA SER A 116 -12.48 3.06 -10.59
C SER A 116 -12.84 4.46 -10.07
N MET A 117 -12.30 5.52 -10.66
CA MET A 117 -12.75 6.89 -10.45
C MET A 117 -14.14 7.10 -11.09
N PRO A 118 -15.22 7.35 -10.31
CA PRO A 118 -16.41 7.95 -10.89
C PRO A 118 -16.02 9.35 -11.40
N VAL A 119 -16.19 9.60 -12.70
CA VAL A 119 -15.90 10.91 -13.28
C VAL A 119 -16.78 11.94 -12.59
N ALA A 120 -16.17 12.78 -11.76
CA ALA A 120 -16.83 13.85 -11.02
C ALA A 120 -17.15 15.01 -11.98
N THR A 121 -18.04 14.77 -12.94
CA THR A 121 -18.76 15.85 -13.62
C THR A 121 -19.41 16.72 -12.55
N PRO A 122 -19.34 18.07 -12.62
CA PRO A 122 -20.06 18.95 -11.71
C PRO A 122 -21.57 18.83 -11.98
N LYS A 123 -22.17 17.78 -11.41
CA LYS A 123 -23.56 17.41 -11.62
C LYS A 123 -24.41 18.31 -10.75
N VAL A 124 -25.08 19.27 -11.40
CA VAL A 124 -26.07 20.14 -10.77
C VAL A 124 -27.05 19.31 -9.93
N GLU A 125 -27.22 19.73 -8.68
CA GLU A 125 -28.15 19.15 -7.71
C GLU A 125 -29.57 19.17 -8.28
N PRO A 126 -30.33 18.09 -8.04
CA PRO A 126 -31.38 18.29 -7.04
C PRO A 126 -31.53 17.11 -6.07
N GLU A 127 -32.00 17.42 -4.86
CA GLU A 127 -32.79 16.51 -4.03
C GLU A 127 -34.01 15.96 -4.84
N ILE A 128 -34.74 14.91 -4.45
CA ILE A 128 -35.19 14.47 -3.12
C ILE A 128 -35.49 12.95 -3.15
N LEU A 129 -35.88 12.38 -2.00
CA LEU A 129 -36.45 11.04 -1.77
C LEU A 129 -35.47 9.84 -1.79
N SER A 130 -34.93 9.55 -0.60
CA SER A 130 -34.74 8.15 -0.18
C SER A 130 -36.10 7.49 0.12
N PRO A 131 -36.21 6.14 0.14
CA PRO A 131 -36.22 5.52 1.47
C PRO A 131 -35.66 4.07 1.59
N SER A 132 -35.00 3.82 2.74
CA SER A 132 -35.21 2.64 3.60
C SER A 132 -34.79 1.20 3.18
N LYS A 133 -33.73 0.72 3.86
CA LYS A 133 -33.53 -0.65 4.41
C LYS A 133 -33.37 -1.85 3.46
N LYS A 134 -32.24 -2.57 3.66
CA LYS A 134 -32.21 -3.87 4.38
C LYS A 134 -30.78 -4.24 4.82
N LYS A 135 -30.63 -4.78 6.03
CA LYS A 135 -29.39 -5.43 6.49
C LYS A 135 -29.46 -6.92 6.11
N PRO A 136 -28.39 -7.56 5.61
CA PRO A 136 -28.29 -9.02 5.60
C PRO A 136 -28.33 -9.57 7.03
N LYS A 137 -28.99 -10.71 7.24
CA LYS A 137 -28.94 -11.45 8.52
C LYS A 137 -27.91 -12.56 8.44
N LEU A 138 -27.23 -12.81 9.57
CA LEU A 138 -26.59 -14.09 9.85
C LEU A 138 -27.66 -15.19 9.88
N ILE A 139 -27.34 -16.37 9.34
CA ILE A 139 -28.11 -17.60 9.52
C ILE A 139 -27.10 -18.71 9.80
N SER A 140 -27.09 -19.22 11.03
CA SER A 140 -26.37 -20.45 11.38
C SER A 140 -27.21 -21.67 11.00
N LEU A 141 -26.58 -22.72 10.51
CA LEU A 141 -27.15 -24.08 10.53
C LEU A 141 -26.16 -25.00 11.24
N GLU A 142 -26.52 -25.42 12.44
CA GLU A 142 -25.87 -26.48 13.19
C GLU A 142 -26.85 -27.65 13.35
N THR A 143 -26.31 -28.87 13.40
CA THR A 143 -26.96 -30.07 13.95
C THR A 143 -28.22 -30.60 13.25
N VAL A 144 -28.02 -31.56 12.35
CA VAL A 144 -28.74 -32.85 12.48
C VAL A 144 -27.72 -33.99 12.47
N LEU A 145 -27.74 -34.70 13.59
CA LEU A 145 -27.18 -36.02 13.94
C LEU A 145 -27.01 -36.97 12.73
N GLU A 146 -25.87 -37.61 12.47
CA GLU A 146 -25.08 -38.55 13.29
C GLU A 146 -25.67 -39.97 13.31
N GLU A 147 -24.96 -40.95 12.71
CA GLU A 147 -24.63 -42.26 13.30
C GLU A 147 -23.78 -43.18 12.36
N ALA A 148 -23.17 -44.21 12.97
CA ALA A 148 -22.72 -45.50 12.41
C ALA A 148 -21.48 -45.67 11.48
N SER A 149 -20.46 -46.33 12.07
CA SER A 149 -19.64 -47.45 11.52
C SER A 149 -18.39 -47.22 10.64
N GLU A 150 -17.22 -47.35 11.30
CA GLU A 150 -16.04 -48.09 10.78
C GLU A 150 -16.26 -49.64 10.99
N PRO A 151 -15.33 -50.60 10.68
CA PRO A 151 -13.95 -50.47 10.17
C PRO A 151 -13.44 -51.53 9.14
N ASN A 152 -12.19 -51.31 8.69
CA ASN A 152 -11.15 -52.33 8.41
C ASN A 152 -11.33 -53.32 7.23
N ALA A 153 -10.47 -53.15 6.20
CA ALA A 153 -9.89 -54.24 5.41
C ALA A 153 -8.45 -53.91 4.96
N LYS A 154 -7.45 -54.58 5.56
CA LYS A 154 -6.01 -54.49 5.18
C LYS A 154 -5.70 -55.47 4.05
N LEU A 155 -4.65 -55.28 3.24
CA LEU A 155 -3.73 -56.38 2.85
C LEU A 155 -2.39 -56.01 2.15
N LYS A 156 -1.26 -56.11 2.90
CA LYS A 156 0.07 -56.67 2.49
C LYS A 156 0.93 -55.89 1.43
N LYS A 157 2.28 -55.95 1.40
CA LYS A 157 3.28 -56.77 2.16
C LYS A 157 4.72 -56.15 2.14
N LYS A 158 5.42 -56.20 3.29
CA LYS A 158 6.89 -56.45 3.56
C LYS A 158 7.94 -56.00 2.50
N ARG A 159 9.07 -55.31 2.80
CA ARG A 159 10.16 -55.41 3.83
C ARG A 159 10.95 -54.04 3.82
N LYS A 160 12.12 -53.68 4.40
CA LYS A 160 13.17 -54.12 5.40
C LYS A 160 14.09 -52.88 5.62
N ALA A 161 14.11 -52.14 6.73
CA ALA A 161 14.77 -52.36 8.05
C ALA A 161 16.32 -52.57 8.01
N PRO A 162 17.15 -52.00 8.92
CA PRO A 162 16.89 -51.07 10.05
C PRO A 162 17.06 -49.58 9.58
N ALA A 163 17.76 -48.56 10.13
CA ALA A 163 18.78 -48.40 11.21
C ALA A 163 18.83 -46.98 11.86
N LYS A 164 20.02 -46.49 12.29
CA LYS A 164 20.32 -45.39 13.25
C LYS A 164 21.76 -44.83 12.97
N LYS A 165 22.27 -43.67 13.40
CA LYS A 165 21.84 -42.57 14.34
C LYS A 165 22.77 -41.33 14.20
N THR A 166 22.25 -40.10 14.39
CA THR A 166 22.92 -38.84 14.90
C THR A 166 24.19 -38.31 14.15
N THR A 167 24.74 -37.08 14.31
CA THR A 167 24.65 -36.01 15.34
C THR A 167 24.93 -34.61 14.72
N LYS A 168 24.57 -33.49 15.39
CA LYS A 168 25.04 -32.11 15.10
C LYS A 168 26.14 -31.67 16.13
N PRO A 169 26.68 -30.44 16.08
CA PRO A 169 27.61 -29.87 15.09
C PRO A 169 28.98 -29.54 15.73
N HIS A 170 29.95 -29.02 14.96
CA HIS A 170 31.13 -28.34 15.51
C HIS A 170 31.85 -27.46 14.47
N LEU A 171 32.04 -26.18 14.79
CA LEU A 171 33.17 -25.35 14.34
C LEU A 171 33.52 -24.39 15.48
N LYS A 172 34.79 -24.07 15.65
CA LYS A 172 35.29 -23.19 16.73
C LYS A 172 36.08 -22.02 16.15
N LEU A 173 36.07 -20.92 16.88
CA LEU A 173 36.85 -19.72 16.63
C LEU A 173 38.35 -20.02 16.66
N VAL A 174 39.11 -19.42 15.73
CA VAL A 174 40.58 -19.34 15.76
C VAL A 174 41.02 -17.94 16.21
N LYS A 175 42.28 -17.82 16.63
CA LYS A 175 42.78 -16.80 17.56
C LYS A 175 43.71 -15.79 16.88
#